data_AF-A0A2E5F7T6-F1
#
_entry.id   AF-A0A2E5F7T6-F1
#
_cell.length_a   1.000
_cell.length_b   1.000
_cell.length_c   1.000
_cell.angle_alpha   90.00
_cell.angle_beta   90.00
_cell.angle_gamma   90.00
#
_symmetry.space_group_name_H-M   'P 1'
#
loop_
_entity.id
_entity.type
_entity.pdbx_description
1 polymer ?
#
loop_
_entity_poly.entity_id
_entity_poly.type
_entity_poly.pdbx_seq_one_letter_code
_entity_poly.pdbx_strand_id
1 'polypeptide(L)'
;MNVRTQIGLMLIIGGVLNFGGWGASAALEDTSVGLTKLSLSIATLGMLILAAGFYGLVDSMDKGSGALYAKTGLVIFVIGTAVAIIEPALIIGAAEANAAGNPALEKTIDAIQMAIASAGVGIYFLGFAIIGVGILMQKHLNTLIAGPMVVMGLFGAFMSIYDYESLLLLPSYASTLFLPLATGIVFIRSRVES
;
A
#
# COMPACT_ATOMS: atom_id res chain seq x y z
N MET A 1 2.42 25.68 -4.04
CA MET A 1 2.04 24.42 -4.71
C MET A 1 0.54 24.23 -4.51
N ASN A 2 -0.23 23.92 -5.56
CA ASN A 2 -1.68 23.72 -5.44
C ASN A 2 -1.96 22.33 -4.80
N VAL A 3 -3.03 22.21 -4.02
CA VAL A 3 -3.51 21.00 -3.35
C VAL A 3 -3.56 19.80 -4.30
N ARG A 4 -4.01 19.99 -5.55
CA ARG A 4 -4.06 18.87 -6.52
C ARG A 4 -2.67 18.31 -6.87
N THR A 5 -1.68 19.19 -6.99
CA THR A 5 -0.29 18.79 -7.21
C THR A 5 0.27 18.06 -5.99
N GLN A 6 -0.08 18.49 -4.77
CA GLN A 6 0.29 17.80 -3.55
C GLN A 6 -0.28 16.38 -3.51
N ILE A 7 -1.57 16.22 -3.75
CA ILE A 7 -2.25 14.90 -3.76
C ILE A 7 -1.64 13.98 -4.80
N GLY A 8 -1.46 14.47 -6.04
CA GLY A 8 -0.88 13.67 -7.10
C GLY A 8 0.56 13.24 -6.81
N LEU A 9 1.37 14.13 -6.24
CA LEU A 9 2.73 13.79 -5.81
C LEU A 9 2.73 12.77 -4.67
N MET A 10 1.82 12.87 -3.70
CA MET A 10 1.71 11.88 -2.62
C MET A 10 1.38 10.48 -3.17
N LEU A 11 0.48 10.37 -4.15
CA LEU A 11 0.17 9.08 -4.78
C LEU A 11 1.38 8.50 -5.52
N ILE A 12 2.14 9.32 -6.25
CA ILE A 12 3.31 8.89 -7.01
C ILE A 12 4.45 8.50 -6.05
N ILE A 13 4.85 9.41 -5.17
CA ILE A 13 5.97 9.22 -4.25
C ILE A 13 5.65 8.10 -3.27
N GLY A 14 4.43 8.06 -2.72
CA GLY A 14 4.00 7.00 -1.82
C GLY A 14 4.09 5.62 -2.44
N GLY A 15 3.58 5.46 -3.68
CA GLY A 15 3.67 4.18 -4.40
C GLY A 15 5.12 3.75 -4.70
N VAL A 16 5.97 4.69 -5.14
CA VAL A 16 7.40 4.42 -5.44
C VAL A 16 8.17 4.03 -4.18
N LEU A 17 8.02 4.77 -3.09
CA LEU A 17 8.73 4.49 -1.84
C LEU A 17 8.24 3.18 -1.22
N ASN A 18 6.93 2.91 -1.26
CA ASN A 18 6.36 1.67 -0.74
C ASN A 18 6.95 0.46 -1.46
N PHE A 19 6.73 0.37 -2.78
CA PHE A 19 7.16 -0.78 -3.57
C PHE A 19 8.69 -0.88 -3.66
N GLY A 20 9.38 0.26 -3.82
CA GLY A 20 10.84 0.32 -3.88
C GLY A 20 11.51 -0.09 -2.57
N GLY A 21 10.97 0.32 -1.42
CA GLY A 21 11.48 -0.08 -0.11
C GLY A 21 11.36 -1.59 0.12
N TRP A 22 10.20 -2.17 -0.19
CA TRP A 22 10.00 -3.62 -0.15
C TRP A 22 10.91 -4.38 -1.12
N GLY A 23 10.99 -3.93 -2.38
CA GLY A 23 11.85 -4.54 -3.39
C GLY A 23 13.33 -4.48 -3.02
N ALA A 24 13.79 -3.37 -2.43
CA ALA A 24 15.14 -3.25 -1.91
C ALA A 24 15.38 -4.21 -0.74
N SER A 25 14.43 -4.34 0.20
CA SER A 25 14.54 -5.29 1.30
C SER A 25 14.65 -6.74 0.81
N ALA A 26 13.84 -7.13 -0.19
CA ALA A 26 13.87 -8.47 -0.75
C ALA A 26 15.21 -8.81 -1.44
N ALA A 27 15.92 -7.81 -1.96
CA ALA A 27 17.21 -8.00 -2.65
C ALA A 27 18.43 -8.04 -1.70
N LEU A 28 18.26 -7.74 -0.41
CA LEU A 28 19.38 -7.58 0.54
C LEU A 28 19.82 -8.88 1.25
N GLU A 29 19.11 -10.00 1.05
CA GLU A 29 19.43 -11.37 1.56
C GLU A 29 20.33 -11.39 2.82
N ASP A 30 19.79 -11.09 4.01
CA ASP A 30 20.43 -11.13 5.35
C ASP A 30 21.82 -10.47 5.53
N THR A 31 22.37 -9.81 4.52
CA THR A 31 23.76 -9.35 4.54
C THR A 31 23.98 -8.06 5.34
N SER A 32 22.93 -7.29 5.62
CA SER A 32 23.04 -6.03 6.37
C SER A 32 21.75 -5.62 7.08
N VAL A 33 21.70 -5.82 8.40
CA VAL A 33 20.63 -5.33 9.28
C VAL A 33 20.39 -3.83 9.09
N GLY A 34 21.44 -3.04 8.90
CA GLY A 34 21.34 -1.59 8.70
C GLY A 34 20.62 -1.22 7.41
N LEU A 35 20.85 -1.95 6.32
CA LEU A 35 20.19 -1.69 5.04
C LEU A 35 18.74 -2.19 5.04
N THR A 36 18.46 -3.34 5.67
CA THR A 36 17.09 -3.84 5.88
C THR A 36 16.24 -2.84 6.67
N LYS A 37 16.80 -2.25 7.74
CA LYS A 37 16.14 -1.18 8.49
C LYS A 37 15.81 0.02 7.63
N LEU A 38 16.78 0.47 6.83
CA LEU A 38 16.59 1.63 5.97
C LEU A 38 15.52 1.38 4.91
N SER A 39 15.58 0.25 4.21
CA SER A 39 14.65 -0.08 3.12
C SER A 39 13.21 -0.25 3.63
N LEU A 40 13.02 -0.94 4.76
CA LEU A 40 11.70 -1.14 5.37
C LEU A 40 11.14 0.14 6.01
N SER A 41 12.00 1.04 6.51
CA SER A 41 11.59 2.37 6.94
C SER A 41 11.10 3.22 5.76
N ILE A 42 11.79 3.14 4.61
CA ILE A 42 11.36 3.79 3.37
C ILE A 42 10.01 3.23 2.90
N ALA A 43 9.83 1.91 2.94
CA ALA A 43 8.56 1.27 2.59
C ALA A 43 7.41 1.78 3.48
N THR A 44 7.63 1.80 4.80
CA THR A 44 6.68 2.31 5.80
C THR A 44 6.28 3.76 5.52
N LEU A 45 7.26 4.64 5.26
CA LEU A 45 6.99 6.03 4.87
C LEU A 45 6.18 6.11 3.57
N GLY A 46 6.51 5.28 2.59
CA GLY A 46 5.76 5.17 1.34
C GLY A 46 4.30 4.81 1.56
N MET A 47 4.01 3.83 2.43
CA MET A 47 2.64 3.43 2.77
C MET A 47 1.84 4.57 3.41
N LEU A 48 2.45 5.32 4.33
CA LEU A 48 1.79 6.45 4.99
C LEU A 48 1.54 7.63 4.03
N ILE A 49 2.51 7.96 3.18
CA ILE A 49 2.36 8.99 2.15
C ILE A 49 1.29 8.57 1.14
N LEU A 50 1.24 7.29 0.76
CA LEU A 50 0.23 6.75 -0.14
C LEU A 50 -1.17 6.84 0.48
N ALA A 51 -1.33 6.53 1.77
CA ALA A 51 -2.58 6.70 2.49
C ALA A 51 -3.04 8.18 2.51
N ALA A 52 -2.12 9.12 2.73
CA ALA A 52 -2.42 10.55 2.65
C ALA A 52 -2.83 10.99 1.23
N GLY A 53 -2.16 10.45 0.20
CA GLY A 53 -2.53 10.66 -1.20
C GLY A 53 -3.93 10.16 -1.52
N PHE A 54 -4.28 8.96 -1.04
CA PHE A 54 -5.64 8.43 -1.19
C PHE A 54 -6.68 9.24 -0.41
N TYR A 55 -6.35 9.72 0.79
CA TYR A 55 -7.22 10.62 1.53
C TYR A 55 -7.58 11.85 0.70
N GLY A 56 -6.58 12.54 0.13
CA GLY A 56 -6.83 13.72 -0.69
C GLY A 56 -7.59 13.41 -1.98
N LEU A 57 -7.33 12.26 -2.62
CA LEU A 57 -8.08 11.81 -3.79
C LEU A 57 -9.56 11.60 -3.44
N VAL A 58 -9.84 10.86 -2.37
CA VAL A 58 -11.20 10.54 -1.93
C VAL A 58 -11.94 11.80 -1.46
N ASP A 59 -11.26 12.73 -0.80
CA ASP A 59 -11.82 14.03 -0.43
C ASP A 59 -12.20 14.85 -1.68
N SER A 60 -11.40 14.80 -2.75
CA SER A 60 -11.74 15.47 -4.02
C SER A 60 -12.96 14.88 -4.74
N MET A 61 -13.37 13.67 -4.36
CA MET A 61 -14.56 12.99 -4.89
C MET A 61 -15.83 13.33 -4.12
N ASP A 62 -15.75 14.19 -3.10
CA ASP A 62 -16.87 14.52 -2.24
C ASP A 62 -18.09 15.00 -3.03
N LYS A 63 -19.28 14.59 -2.59
CA LYS A 63 -20.58 14.81 -3.28
C LYS A 63 -20.76 14.08 -4.62
N GLY A 64 -19.76 13.31 -5.08
CA GLY A 64 -19.89 12.45 -6.25
C GLY A 64 -20.59 11.12 -5.98
N SER A 65 -21.03 10.43 -7.04
CA SER A 65 -21.75 9.15 -6.96
C SER A 65 -20.93 8.01 -6.36
N GLY A 66 -19.60 8.08 -6.39
CA GLY A 66 -18.70 7.11 -5.78
C GLY A 66 -18.19 7.48 -4.39
N ALA A 67 -18.55 8.66 -3.86
CA ALA A 67 -17.93 9.24 -2.66
C ALA A 67 -18.06 8.34 -1.42
N LEU A 68 -19.22 7.71 -1.21
CA LEU A 68 -19.44 6.84 -0.06
C LEU A 68 -18.51 5.62 -0.11
N TYR A 69 -18.46 4.92 -1.25
CA TYR A 69 -17.58 3.77 -1.43
C TYR A 69 -16.12 4.15 -1.28
N ALA A 70 -15.71 5.27 -1.90
CA ALA A 70 -14.35 5.78 -1.79
C ALA A 70 -13.94 6.08 -0.33
N LYS A 71 -14.81 6.71 0.45
CA LYS A 71 -14.59 6.99 1.89
C LYS A 71 -14.56 5.73 2.73
N THR A 72 -15.48 4.80 2.51
CA THR A 72 -15.47 3.50 3.20
C THR A 72 -14.21 2.71 2.89
N GLY A 73 -13.82 2.66 1.61
CA GLY A 73 -12.59 2.00 1.16
C GLY A 73 -11.35 2.64 1.79
N LEU A 74 -11.32 3.98 1.88
CA LEU A 74 -10.23 4.70 2.55
C LEU A 74 -10.11 4.34 4.03
N VAL A 75 -11.22 4.27 4.77
CA VAL A 75 -11.19 3.87 6.19
C VAL A 75 -10.58 2.48 6.34
N ILE A 76 -11.04 1.52 5.53
CA ILE A 76 -10.53 0.15 5.53
C ILE A 76 -9.05 0.14 5.14
N PHE A 77 -8.66 0.90 4.11
CA PHE A 77 -7.28 1.01 3.65
C PHE A 77 -6.35 1.57 4.73
N VAL A 78 -6.78 2.61 5.46
CA VAL A 78 -5.98 3.21 6.55
C VAL A 78 -5.84 2.24 7.72
N ILE A 79 -6.90 1.51 8.08
CA ILE A 79 -6.84 0.46 9.10
C ILE A 79 -5.85 -0.63 8.67
N GLY A 80 -5.98 -1.14 7.45
CA GLY A 80 -5.07 -2.14 6.90
C GLY A 80 -3.62 -1.65 6.84
N THR A 81 -3.41 -0.39 6.45
CA THR A 81 -2.09 0.25 6.48
C THR A 81 -1.51 0.28 7.89
N ALA A 82 -2.31 0.69 8.89
CA ALA A 82 -1.86 0.76 10.28
C ALA A 82 -1.46 -0.61 10.85
N VAL A 83 -2.11 -1.69 10.41
CA VAL A 83 -1.72 -3.06 10.77
C VAL A 83 -0.49 -3.51 9.96
N ALA A 84 -0.46 -3.24 8.66
CA ALA A 84 0.61 -3.68 7.76
C ALA A 84 1.96 -3.01 8.06
N ILE A 85 2.00 -1.79 8.63
CA ILE A 85 3.27 -1.18 9.07
C ILE A 85 3.90 -1.87 10.29
N ILE A 86 3.17 -2.77 10.97
CA ILE A 86 3.74 -3.58 12.07
C ILE A 86 4.73 -4.60 11.50
N GLU A 87 4.46 -5.14 10.32
CA GLU A 87 5.31 -6.12 9.65
C GLU A 87 6.77 -5.64 9.46
N PRO A 88 7.06 -4.50 8.80
CA PRO A 88 8.43 -4.02 8.65
C PRO A 88 9.12 -3.79 10.00
N ALA A 89 8.39 -3.38 11.04
CA ALA A 89 8.95 -3.24 12.39
C ALA A 89 9.35 -4.60 13.00
N LEU A 90 8.54 -5.65 12.78
CA LEU A 90 8.84 -6.99 13.25
C LEU A 90 10.00 -7.63 12.46
N ILE A 91 10.05 -7.47 11.14
CA ILE A 91 11.19 -7.94 10.33
C ILE A 91 12.50 -7.31 10.81
N ILE A 92 12.48 -6.00 11.12
CA ILE A 92 13.63 -5.32 11.72
C ILE A 92 14.01 -5.94 13.07
N GLY A 93 13.02 -6.21 13.93
CA GLY A 93 13.22 -6.81 15.24
C GLY A 93 13.79 -8.24 15.16
N ALA A 94 13.33 -9.04 14.20
CA ALA A 94 13.84 -10.39 13.93
C ALA A 94 15.31 -10.33 13.48
N ALA A 95 15.63 -9.43 12.55
CA ALA A 95 17.00 -9.22 12.09
C ALA A 95 17.94 -8.76 13.21
N GLU A 96 17.47 -7.92 14.13
CA GLU A 96 18.23 -7.53 15.33
C GLU A 96 18.43 -8.70 16.30
N ALA A 97 17.40 -9.51 16.54
CA ALA A 97 17.48 -10.68 17.41
C ALA A 97 18.49 -11.71 16.87
N ASN A 98 18.49 -11.94 15.55
CA ASN A 98 19.47 -12.79 14.88
C ASN A 98 20.90 -12.24 15.05
N ALA A 99 21.10 -10.95 14.78
CA ALA A 99 22.40 -10.29 14.95
C ALA A 99 22.91 -10.30 16.40
N ALA A 100 22.00 -10.34 17.38
CA ALA A 100 22.31 -10.51 18.80
C ALA A 100 22.55 -11.97 19.22
N GLY A 101 22.46 -12.94 18.30
CA GLY A 101 22.65 -14.36 18.58
C GLY A 101 21.49 -15.02 19.31
N ASN A 102 20.26 -14.51 19.15
CA ASN A 102 19.05 -15.05 19.79
C ASN A 102 18.04 -15.62 18.76
N PRO A 103 18.34 -16.79 18.17
CA PRO A 103 17.49 -17.39 17.13
C PRO A 103 16.12 -17.86 17.64
N ALA A 104 15.96 -18.04 18.96
CA ALA A 104 14.66 -18.38 19.54
C ALA A 104 13.71 -17.18 19.53
N LEU A 105 14.24 -15.98 19.82
CA LEU A 105 13.48 -14.74 19.74
C LEU A 105 13.15 -14.39 18.28
N GLU A 106 14.11 -14.49 17.37
CA GLU A 106 13.90 -14.32 15.92
C GLU A 106 12.71 -15.12 15.41
N LYS A 107 12.72 -16.45 15.60
CA LYS A 107 11.62 -17.34 15.18
C LYS A 107 10.26 -16.98 15.80
N THR A 108 10.28 -16.48 17.04
CA THR A 108 9.05 -16.05 17.72
C THR A 108 8.49 -14.78 17.06
N ILE A 109 9.38 -13.83 16.73
CA ILE A 109 9.01 -12.59 16.04
C ILE A 109 8.49 -12.91 14.63
N ASP A 110 9.15 -13.79 13.88
CA ASP A 110 8.73 -14.19 12.53
C ASP A 110 7.33 -14.83 12.52
N ALA A 111 7.04 -15.72 13.48
CA ALA A 111 5.71 -16.32 13.59
C ALA A 111 4.61 -15.27 13.86
N ILE A 112 4.91 -14.26 14.69
CA ILE A 112 3.99 -13.14 14.96
C ILE A 112 3.85 -12.26 13.71
N GLN A 113 4.96 -11.97 13.03
CA GLN A 113 4.99 -11.18 11.82
C GLN A 113 4.09 -11.77 10.74
N MET A 114 4.23 -13.07 10.47
CA MET A 114 3.43 -13.76 9.46
C MET A 114 1.91 -13.67 9.72
N ALA A 115 1.48 -13.85 10.97
CA ALA A 115 0.07 -13.78 11.33
C ALA A 115 -0.49 -12.36 11.17
N ILE A 116 0.27 -11.34 11.58
CA ILE A 116 -0.15 -9.93 11.48
C ILE A 116 -0.13 -9.45 10.03
N ALA A 117 0.92 -9.80 9.28
CA ALA A 117 1.11 -9.39 7.90
C ALA A 117 -0.01 -9.90 7.00
N SER A 118 -0.35 -11.18 7.09
CA SER A 118 -1.47 -11.78 6.34
C SER A 118 -2.77 -11.01 6.53
N ALA A 119 -3.14 -10.72 7.79
CA ALA A 119 -4.35 -9.97 8.10
C ALA A 119 -4.28 -8.50 7.65
N GLY A 120 -3.17 -7.81 7.95
CA GLY A 120 -2.98 -6.41 7.63
C GLY A 120 -2.99 -6.13 6.13
N VAL A 121 -2.24 -6.93 5.37
CA VAL A 121 -2.17 -6.84 3.91
C VAL A 121 -3.51 -7.20 3.27
N GLY A 122 -4.25 -8.16 3.84
CA GLY A 122 -5.60 -8.50 3.38
C GLY A 122 -6.59 -7.34 3.50
N ILE A 123 -6.62 -6.69 4.67
CA ILE A 123 -7.46 -5.51 4.92
C ILE A 123 -7.01 -4.34 4.05
N TYR A 124 -5.70 -4.13 3.91
CA TYR A 124 -5.12 -3.09 3.06
C TYR A 124 -5.61 -3.23 1.61
N PHE A 125 -5.53 -4.43 1.04
CA PHE A 125 -5.95 -4.68 -0.35
C PHE A 125 -7.47 -4.65 -0.52
N LEU A 126 -8.24 -5.05 0.49
CA LEU A 126 -9.69 -4.89 0.48
C LEU A 126 -10.08 -3.41 0.42
N GLY A 127 -9.45 -2.56 1.24
CA GLY A 127 -9.64 -1.12 1.20
C GLY A 127 -9.28 -0.53 -0.16
N PHE A 128 -8.15 -0.96 -0.72
CA PHE A 128 -7.69 -0.57 -2.06
C PHE A 128 -8.71 -0.94 -3.17
N ALA A 129 -9.29 -2.13 -3.10
CA ALA A 129 -10.34 -2.55 -4.03
C ALA A 129 -11.59 -1.67 -3.93
N ILE A 130 -12.03 -1.38 -2.71
CA ILE A 130 -13.25 -0.57 -2.48
C ILE A 130 -13.03 0.89 -2.90
N ILE A 131 -11.83 1.44 -2.73
CA ILE A 131 -11.45 2.73 -3.34
C ILE A 131 -11.60 2.66 -4.86
N GLY A 132 -11.11 1.58 -5.48
CA GLY A 132 -11.29 1.32 -6.92
C GLY A 132 -12.77 1.31 -7.35
N VAL A 133 -13.65 0.69 -6.57
CA VAL A 133 -15.11 0.71 -6.80
C VAL A 133 -15.64 2.14 -6.75
N GLY A 134 -15.25 2.92 -5.75
CA GLY A 134 -15.62 4.33 -5.64
C GLY A 134 -15.19 5.14 -6.87
N ILE A 135 -13.97 4.92 -7.37
CA ILE A 135 -13.45 5.59 -8.57
C ILE A 135 -14.25 5.17 -9.82
N LEU A 136 -14.59 3.88 -9.97
CA LEU A 136 -15.42 3.38 -11.10
C LEU A 136 -16.80 4.04 -11.15
N MET A 137 -17.40 4.30 -9.99
CA MET A 137 -18.71 4.93 -9.90
C MET A 137 -18.67 6.44 -10.19
N GLN A 138 -17.48 7.03 -10.27
CA GLN A 138 -17.28 8.43 -10.61
C GLN A 138 -17.30 8.59 -12.14
N LYS A 139 -18.25 9.36 -12.69
CA LYS A 139 -18.48 9.48 -14.15
C LYS A 139 -17.32 10.13 -14.96
N HIS A 140 -16.24 10.53 -14.31
CA HIS A 140 -15.16 11.36 -14.88
C HIS A 140 -13.76 10.81 -14.59
N LEU A 141 -13.63 9.66 -13.93
CA LEU A 141 -12.34 9.01 -13.68
C LEU A 141 -12.18 7.77 -14.56
N ASN A 142 -10.94 7.50 -14.96
CA ASN A 142 -10.64 6.51 -15.99
C ASN A 142 -10.84 5.08 -15.48
N THR A 143 -11.82 4.37 -16.07
CA THR A 143 -12.12 2.95 -15.84
C THR A 143 -10.88 2.06 -15.94
N LEU A 144 -9.91 2.42 -16.79
CA LEU A 144 -8.65 1.68 -17.00
C LEU A 144 -7.75 1.67 -15.76
N ILE A 145 -7.93 2.61 -14.83
CA ILE A 145 -7.21 2.63 -13.54
C ILE A 145 -8.04 1.92 -12.48
N ALA A 146 -9.33 2.26 -12.41
CA ALA A 146 -10.20 1.83 -11.33
C ALA A 146 -10.57 0.34 -11.40
N GLY A 147 -10.79 -0.20 -12.60
CA GLY A 147 -11.06 -1.64 -12.80
C GLY A 147 -9.92 -2.53 -12.29
N PRO A 148 -8.66 -2.30 -12.71
CA PRO A 148 -7.51 -3.01 -12.16
C PRO A 148 -7.32 -2.85 -10.66
N MET A 149 -7.65 -1.69 -10.07
CA MET A 149 -7.59 -1.52 -8.60
C MET A 149 -8.54 -2.49 -7.89
N VAL A 150 -9.75 -2.66 -8.40
CA VAL A 150 -10.72 -3.63 -7.87
C VAL A 150 -10.18 -5.05 -7.99
N VAL A 151 -9.76 -5.46 -9.18
CA VAL A 151 -9.31 -6.83 -9.44
C VAL A 151 -8.08 -7.18 -8.60
N MET A 152 -7.05 -6.33 -8.61
CA MET A 152 -5.80 -6.58 -7.90
C MET A 152 -5.97 -6.46 -6.38
N GLY A 153 -6.85 -5.57 -5.91
CA GLY A 153 -7.20 -5.48 -4.50
C GLY A 153 -7.97 -6.70 -4.00
N LEU A 154 -8.98 -7.18 -4.73
CA LEU A 154 -9.69 -8.41 -4.33
C LEU A 154 -8.79 -9.64 -4.38
N PHE A 155 -7.96 -9.76 -5.42
CA PHE A 155 -7.01 -10.85 -5.55
C PHE A 155 -5.96 -10.81 -4.44
N GLY A 156 -5.40 -9.64 -4.14
CA GLY A 156 -4.42 -9.48 -3.05
C GLY A 156 -5.02 -9.75 -1.67
N ALA A 157 -6.27 -9.32 -1.45
CA ALA A 157 -7.00 -9.61 -0.21
C ALA A 157 -7.25 -11.12 -0.02
N PHE A 158 -7.61 -11.83 -1.09
CA PHE A 158 -7.78 -13.28 -1.03
C PHE A 158 -6.45 -14.00 -0.81
N MET A 159 -5.44 -13.69 -1.62
CA MET A 159 -4.15 -14.38 -1.57
C MET A 159 -3.41 -14.14 -0.25
N SER A 160 -3.47 -12.94 0.32
CA SER A 160 -2.83 -12.67 1.62
C SER A 160 -3.37 -13.52 2.75
N ILE A 161 -4.64 -13.92 2.69
CA ILE A 161 -5.28 -14.81 3.67
C ILE A 161 -5.03 -16.28 3.32
N TYR A 162 -5.04 -16.63 2.03
CA TYR A 162 -4.89 -18.01 1.57
C TYR A 162 -3.44 -18.51 1.65
N ASP A 163 -2.50 -17.72 1.13
CA ASP A 163 -1.07 -18.03 1.04
C ASP A 163 -0.29 -16.72 0.93
N TYR A 164 0.05 -16.14 2.09
CA TYR A 164 0.74 -14.85 2.19
C TYR A 164 2.14 -14.85 1.57
N GLU A 165 2.81 -15.99 1.55
CA GLU A 165 4.17 -16.14 1.02
C GLU A 165 4.19 -16.34 -0.50
N SER A 166 3.01 -16.49 -1.10
CA SER A 166 2.88 -16.78 -2.52
C SER A 166 3.48 -15.68 -3.38
N LEU A 167 4.36 -16.05 -4.32
CA LEU A 167 4.80 -15.15 -5.39
C LEU A 167 3.63 -14.63 -6.24
N LEU A 168 2.48 -15.31 -6.19
CA LEU A 168 1.24 -14.85 -6.81
C LEU A 168 0.69 -13.56 -6.19
N LEU A 169 1.14 -13.11 -5.01
CA LEU A 169 0.79 -11.78 -4.47
C LEU A 169 1.54 -10.64 -5.17
N LEU A 170 2.64 -10.92 -5.86
CA LEU A 170 3.47 -9.89 -6.50
C LEU A 170 2.70 -8.96 -7.45
N PRO A 171 1.77 -9.43 -8.31
CA PRO A 171 0.93 -8.55 -9.12
C PRO A 171 0.09 -7.56 -8.29
N SER A 172 -0.45 -8.01 -7.15
CA SER A 172 -1.19 -7.14 -6.23
C SER A 172 -0.27 -6.11 -5.59
N TYR A 173 0.92 -6.51 -5.13
CA TYR A 173 1.91 -5.55 -4.62
C TYR A 173 2.35 -4.54 -5.68
N ALA A 174 2.63 -4.98 -6.91
CA ALA A 174 2.99 -4.11 -8.02
C ALA A 174 1.85 -3.12 -8.37
N SER A 175 0.59 -3.52 -8.19
CA SER A 175 -0.55 -2.63 -8.41
C SER A 175 -0.55 -1.41 -7.48
N THR A 176 0.01 -1.53 -6.27
CA THR A 176 0.18 -0.43 -5.30
C THR A 176 1.21 0.62 -5.72
N LEU A 177 2.06 0.28 -6.69
CA LEU A 177 2.94 1.23 -7.37
C LEU A 177 2.22 1.85 -8.58
N PHE A 178 1.83 1.01 -9.54
CA PHE A 178 1.45 1.48 -10.87
C PHE A 178 0.11 2.21 -10.87
N LEU A 179 -0.88 1.75 -10.10
CA LEU A 179 -2.22 2.34 -10.13
C LEU A 179 -2.28 3.69 -9.39
N PRO A 180 -1.67 3.86 -8.20
CA PRO A 180 -1.53 5.18 -7.59
C PRO A 180 -0.68 6.14 -8.43
N LEU A 181 0.41 5.66 -9.03
CA LEU A 181 1.24 6.46 -9.93
C LEU A 181 0.43 6.98 -11.13
N ALA A 182 -0.30 6.09 -11.82
CA ALA A 182 -1.17 6.47 -12.92
C ALA A 182 -2.26 7.46 -12.47
N THR A 183 -2.88 7.20 -11.31
CA THR A 183 -3.89 8.08 -10.72
C THR A 183 -3.31 9.46 -10.44
N GLY A 184 -2.14 9.56 -9.82
CA GLY A 184 -1.48 10.82 -9.50
C GLY A 184 -1.11 11.62 -10.74
N ILE A 185 -0.60 10.96 -11.79
CA ILE A 185 -0.29 11.62 -13.07
C ILE A 185 -1.56 12.19 -13.72
N VAL A 186 -2.64 11.39 -13.80
CA VAL A 186 -3.91 11.84 -14.37
C VAL A 186 -4.50 12.99 -13.54
N PHE A 187 -4.45 12.88 -12.22
CA PHE A 187 -4.99 13.87 -11.29
C PHE A 187 -4.25 15.21 -11.36
N ILE A 188 -2.94 15.21 -11.65
CA ILE A 188 -2.17 16.43 -11.91
C ILE A 188 -2.53 17.05 -13.27
N ARG A 189 -2.78 16.22 -14.29
CA ARG A 189 -2.96 16.67 -15.67
C ARG A 189 -4.36 17.18 -16.00
N SER A 190 -5.42 16.73 -15.33
CA SER A 190 -6.78 17.14 -15.68
C SER A 190 -7.03 18.62 -15.32
N ARG A 191 -6.85 19.55 -16.26
CA ARG A 191 -7.33 20.94 -16.09
C ARG A 191 -8.86 20.95 -16.15
N VAL A 192 -9.50 21.71 -15.26
CA VAL A 192 -10.85 22.20 -15.53
C VAL A 192 -10.63 23.42 -16.40
N GLU A 193 -11.07 23.39 -17.65
CA GLU A 193 -11.28 24.61 -18.42
C GLU A 193 -12.28 25.45 -17.64
N SER A 194 -11.82 26.58 -17.11
CA SER A 194 -12.65 27.60 -16.46
C SER A 194 -13.39 28.41 -17.50
#